data_AF-A0A496YNE8-F1
#
_entry.id   AF-A0A496YNE8-F1
#
_cell.length_a   1.000
_cell.length_b   1.000
_cell.length_c   1.000
_cell.angle_alpha   90.00
_cell.angle_beta   90.00
_cell.angle_gamma   90.00
#
_symmetry.space_group_name_H-M   'P 1'
#
loop_
_entity.id
_entity.type
_entity.pdbx_description
1 polymer ?
#
loop_
_entity_poly.entity_id
_entity_poly.type
_entity_poly.pdbx_seq_one_letter_code
_entity_poly.pdbx_strand_id
1 'polypeptide(L)'
;KQMSVAPTGGREALTLWNKLEEFRCGFSLLSVSLKTGRTHQIRVHLSHIGHPVLGDVVYGYRRNWWKSHPIVKETLLRHVKRQMLHAACLGFVHPASNQYMEFESALPQDMMNTLQALKQLELKRS
;
A
#
# COMPACT_ATOMS: atom_id res chain seq x y z
N LYS A 1 -15.77 -4.31 8.09
CA LYS A 1 -16.70 -4.21 6.94
C LYS A 1 -15.89 -4.30 5.64
N GLN A 2 -16.27 -5.19 4.71
CA GLN A 2 -15.58 -5.41 3.44
C GLN A 2 -16.28 -4.62 2.31
N MET A 3 -15.53 -4.28 1.26
CA MET A 3 -15.98 -3.47 0.10
C MET A 3 -15.50 -4.17 -1.16
N SER A 4 -16.19 -4.02 -2.29
CA SER A 4 -15.82 -4.65 -3.56
C SER A 4 -15.92 -3.65 -4.70
N VAL A 5 -15.13 -3.87 -5.76
CA VAL A 5 -15.34 -3.18 -7.04
C VAL A 5 -16.56 -3.80 -7.70
N ALA A 6 -17.49 -2.97 -8.15
CA ALA A 6 -18.69 -3.39 -8.85
C ALA A 6 -18.77 -2.68 -10.21
N PRO A 7 -19.03 -3.40 -11.32
CA PRO A 7 -19.19 -2.78 -12.65
C PRO A 7 -20.37 -1.80 -12.73
N THR A 8 -21.41 -2.02 -11.93
CA THR A 8 -22.62 -1.19 -11.86
C THR A 8 -23.09 -1.04 -10.41
N GLY A 9 -23.72 0.09 -10.09
CA GLY A 9 -24.31 0.35 -8.75
C GLY A 9 -23.32 0.76 -7.65
N GLY A 10 -22.03 0.89 -7.98
CA GLY A 10 -20.99 1.42 -7.07
C GLY A 10 -20.89 2.94 -7.12
N ARG A 11 -20.24 3.54 -6.10
CA ARG A 11 -19.83 4.95 -6.16
C ARG A 11 -18.56 5.08 -6.98
N GLU A 12 -18.49 6.08 -7.84
CA GLU A 12 -17.28 6.37 -8.63
C GLU A 12 -16.06 6.56 -7.72
N ALA A 13 -14.97 5.89 -8.10
CA ALA A 13 -13.71 5.87 -7.38
C ALA A 13 -12.52 5.85 -8.36
N LEU A 14 -11.60 6.80 -8.22
CA LEU A 14 -10.41 6.91 -9.06
C LEU A 14 -9.14 6.98 -8.21
N THR A 15 -8.24 6.04 -8.47
CA THR A 15 -6.94 5.89 -7.82
C THR A 15 -5.87 5.84 -8.92
N LEU A 16 -4.96 6.79 -8.91
CA LEU A 16 -3.76 6.78 -9.76
C LEU A 16 -2.62 6.14 -8.98
N TRP A 17 -1.76 5.37 -9.64
CA TRP A 17 -0.60 4.77 -9.02
C TRP A 17 0.59 4.78 -9.95
N ASN A 18 1.79 4.86 -9.37
CA ASN A 18 3.06 4.72 -10.07
C ASN A 18 3.95 3.73 -9.32
N LYS A 19 4.64 2.86 -10.06
CA LYS A 19 5.60 1.92 -9.46
C LYS A 19 6.92 2.66 -9.21
N LEU A 20 7.31 2.77 -7.94
CA LEU A 20 8.57 3.40 -7.54
C LEU A 20 9.72 2.40 -7.52
N GLU A 21 9.46 1.20 -7.02
CA GLU A 21 10.47 0.15 -6.88
C GLU A 21 9.79 -1.22 -7.07
N GLU A 22 10.49 -2.15 -7.73
CA GLU A 22 10.06 -3.53 -7.90
C GLU A 22 11.07 -4.47 -7.26
N PHE A 23 10.58 -5.35 -6.39
CA PHE A 23 11.39 -6.33 -5.70
C PHE A 23 11.19 -7.70 -6.32
N ARG A 24 12.28 -8.36 -6.77
CA ARG A 24 12.26 -9.71 -7.37
C ARG A 24 11.71 -10.79 -6.44
N CYS A 25 11.59 -10.50 -5.16
CA CYS A 25 10.88 -11.33 -4.19
C CYS A 25 9.35 -11.16 -4.23
N GLY A 26 8.79 -10.57 -5.29
CA GLY A 26 7.34 -10.54 -5.55
C GLY A 26 6.59 -9.39 -4.86
N PHE A 27 7.27 -8.29 -4.57
CA PHE A 27 6.69 -7.08 -3.97
C PHE A 27 6.99 -5.85 -4.82
N SER A 28 6.24 -4.77 -4.63
CA SER A 28 6.53 -3.49 -5.26
C SER A 28 6.18 -2.35 -4.33
N LEU A 29 6.97 -1.28 -4.36
CA LEU A 29 6.66 -0.01 -3.72
C LEU A 29 5.90 0.87 -4.73
N LEU A 30 4.72 1.34 -4.33
CA LEU A 30 3.88 2.19 -5.16
C LEU A 30 3.72 3.58 -4.54
N SER A 31 3.78 4.62 -5.37
CA SER A 31 3.19 5.92 -5.07
C SER A 31 1.73 5.88 -5.52
N VAL A 32 0.81 6.36 -4.68
CA VAL A 32 -0.63 6.30 -4.94
C VAL A 32 -1.25 7.68 -4.70
N SER A 33 -1.97 8.19 -5.69
CA SER A 33 -2.68 9.46 -5.62
C SER A 33 -4.18 9.26 -5.77
N LEU A 34 -4.94 9.81 -4.82
CA LEU A 34 -6.39 9.70 -4.78
C LEU A 34 -7.04 10.88 -5.50
N LYS A 35 -7.95 10.60 -6.43
CA LYS A 35 -8.88 11.61 -6.99
C LYS A 35 -10.24 11.59 -6.29
N THR A 36 -10.52 10.51 -5.55
CA THR A 36 -11.71 10.32 -4.73
C THR A 36 -11.32 9.68 -3.39
N GLY A 37 -12.13 9.88 -2.35
CA GLY A 37 -11.87 9.36 -1.00
C GLY A 37 -12.88 8.30 -0.53
N ARG A 38 -13.08 7.20 -1.26
CA ARG A 38 -14.01 6.14 -0.85
C ARG A 38 -13.41 5.25 0.26
N THR A 39 -14.27 4.67 1.09
CA THR A 39 -13.84 3.76 2.16
C THR A 39 -13.03 2.59 1.61
N HIS A 40 -11.83 2.39 2.13
CA HIS A 40 -10.88 1.36 1.71
C HIS A 40 -10.46 1.40 0.24
N GLN A 41 -10.67 2.52 -0.48
CA GLN A 41 -10.50 2.61 -1.93
C GLN A 41 -9.20 2.00 -2.44
N ILE A 42 -8.05 2.43 -1.92
CA ILE A 42 -6.72 1.92 -2.32
C ILE A 42 -6.64 0.40 -2.13
N ARG A 43 -7.04 -0.08 -0.94
CA ARG A 43 -6.96 -1.49 -0.56
C ARG A 43 -7.81 -2.39 -1.46
N VAL A 44 -9.02 -1.94 -1.77
CA VAL A 44 -9.97 -2.64 -2.64
C VAL A 44 -9.47 -2.64 -4.09
N HIS A 45 -9.05 -1.49 -4.61
CA HIS A 45 -8.58 -1.37 -6.00
C HIS A 45 -7.35 -2.25 -6.23
N LEU A 46 -6.36 -2.15 -5.34
CA LEU A 46 -5.13 -2.92 -5.42
C LEU A 46 -5.39 -4.43 -5.30
N SER A 47 -6.28 -4.85 -4.39
CA SER A 47 -6.70 -6.26 -4.30
C SER A 47 -7.45 -6.75 -5.54
N HIS A 48 -8.31 -5.90 -6.11
CA HIS A 48 -9.10 -6.22 -7.31
C HIS A 48 -8.22 -6.46 -8.54
N ILE A 49 -7.18 -5.64 -8.76
CA ILE A 49 -6.19 -5.86 -9.84
C ILE A 49 -5.17 -6.95 -9.50
N GLY A 50 -5.28 -7.57 -8.31
CA GLY A 50 -4.44 -8.69 -7.92
C GLY A 50 -3.15 -8.37 -7.16
N HIS A 51 -2.94 -7.11 -6.79
CA HIS A 51 -1.76 -6.65 -6.06
C HIS A 51 -2.15 -6.11 -4.67
N PRO A 52 -2.73 -6.93 -3.76
CA PRO A 52 -3.20 -6.43 -2.47
C PRO A 52 -2.08 -5.83 -1.62
N VAL A 53 -2.45 -4.87 -0.78
CA VAL A 53 -1.51 -4.21 0.14
C VAL A 53 -0.91 -5.22 1.13
N LEU A 54 0.41 -5.20 1.27
CA LEU A 54 1.13 -6.03 2.25
C LEU A 54 0.63 -5.73 3.67
N GLY A 55 0.35 -6.78 4.45
CA GLY A 55 -0.18 -6.65 5.82
C GLY A 55 -1.69 -6.38 5.91
N ASP A 56 -2.40 -6.34 4.78
CA ASP A 56 -3.86 -6.19 4.76
C ASP A 56 -4.57 -7.49 5.13
N VAL A 57 -5.15 -7.54 6.34
CA VAL A 57 -5.88 -8.71 6.84
C VAL A 57 -7.24 -8.94 6.17
N VAL A 58 -7.83 -7.90 5.57
CA VAL A 58 -9.19 -7.98 4.97
C VAL A 58 -9.10 -8.33 3.49
N TYR A 59 -8.28 -7.60 2.73
CA TYR A 59 -8.21 -7.72 1.28
C TYR A 59 -6.98 -8.51 0.78
N GLY A 60 -6.04 -8.85 1.68
CA GLY A 60 -4.86 -9.65 1.36
C GLY A 60 -5.02 -11.16 1.61
N TYR A 61 -6.14 -11.61 2.22
CA TYR A 61 -6.32 -12.98 2.72
C TYR A 61 -6.05 -14.07 1.67
N ARG A 62 -6.48 -13.87 0.41
CA ARG A 62 -6.37 -14.87 -0.67
C ARG A 62 -5.02 -14.89 -1.40
N ARG A 63 -4.13 -13.92 -1.20
CA ARG A 63 -2.80 -13.84 -1.86
C ARG A 63 -1.65 -13.70 -0.86
N ASN A 64 -1.71 -14.46 0.21
CA ASN A 64 -0.67 -14.56 1.23
C ASN A 64 0.44 -15.57 0.89
N TRP A 65 0.77 -15.74 -0.39
CA TRP A 65 1.76 -16.72 -0.87
C TRP A 65 3.12 -16.60 -0.15
N TRP A 66 3.48 -15.36 0.21
CA TRP A 66 4.72 -15.03 0.91
C TRP A 66 4.77 -15.59 2.34
N LYS A 67 3.61 -15.85 2.97
CA LYS A 67 3.54 -16.53 4.28
C LYS A 67 3.90 -18.01 4.20
N SER A 68 3.86 -18.60 3.01
CA SER A 68 4.27 -19.98 2.76
C SER A 68 5.75 -20.10 2.38
N HIS A 69 6.44 -18.99 2.14
CA HIS A 69 7.88 -18.97 1.85
C HIS A 69 8.66 -18.67 3.13
N PRO A 70 9.36 -19.64 3.76
CA PRO A 70 9.90 -19.50 5.11
C PRO A 70 10.81 -18.28 5.28
N ILE A 71 11.73 -18.07 4.32
CA ILE A 71 12.68 -16.95 4.33
C ILE A 71 11.95 -15.60 4.25
N VAL A 72 11.02 -15.46 3.29
CA VAL A 72 10.27 -14.21 3.10
C VAL A 72 9.36 -13.94 4.31
N LYS A 73 8.71 -14.98 4.82
CA LYS A 73 7.85 -14.93 6.01
C LYS A 73 8.64 -14.45 7.23
N GLU A 74 9.75 -15.08 7.55
CA GLU A 74 10.55 -14.75 8.74
C GLU A 74 11.07 -13.31 8.67
N THR A 75 11.55 -12.89 7.49
CA THR A 75 12.09 -11.56 7.26
C THR A 75 10.99 -10.47 7.36
N LEU A 76 9.79 -10.71 6.81
CA LEU A 76 8.74 -9.68 6.78
C LEU A 76 7.81 -9.69 8.01
N LEU A 77 7.53 -10.85 8.62
CA LEU A 77 6.58 -10.93 9.75
C LEU A 77 6.98 -10.09 10.96
N ARG A 78 8.28 -9.84 11.15
CA ARG A 78 8.79 -9.02 12.27
C ARG A 78 8.40 -7.54 12.13
N HIS A 79 8.19 -7.06 10.91
CA HIS A 79 7.99 -5.65 10.59
C HIS A 79 6.56 -5.34 10.13
N VAL A 80 5.89 -6.28 9.45
CA VAL A 80 4.55 -6.08 8.89
C VAL A 80 3.47 -6.36 9.95
N LYS A 81 3.15 -5.35 10.76
CA LYS A 81 2.11 -5.42 11.81
C LYS A 81 0.75 -4.87 11.38
N ARG A 82 0.71 -4.08 10.32
CA ARG A 82 -0.47 -3.40 9.77
C ARG A 82 -0.39 -3.36 8.25
N GLN A 83 -1.40 -2.81 7.59
CA GLN A 83 -1.32 -2.48 6.18
C GLN A 83 -0.15 -1.53 5.91
N MET A 84 0.71 -1.91 4.97
CA MET A 84 1.84 -1.11 4.47
C MET A 84 1.33 -0.01 3.54
N LEU A 85 0.51 0.87 4.10
CA LEU A 85 -0.10 2.03 3.48
C LEU A 85 0.15 3.23 4.38
N HIS A 86 0.67 4.31 3.81
CA HIS A 86 1.03 5.54 4.52
C HIS A 86 0.61 6.76 3.71
N ALA A 87 0.01 7.73 4.38
CA ALA A 87 -0.31 9.02 3.78
C ALA A 87 0.92 9.93 3.93
N ALA A 88 1.79 9.92 2.92
CA ALA A 88 3.06 10.65 2.96
C ALA A 88 2.89 12.16 2.72
N CYS A 89 1.90 12.57 1.93
CA CYS A 89 1.62 13.96 1.60
C CYS A 89 0.11 14.23 1.63
N LEU A 90 -0.28 15.39 2.15
CA LEU A 90 -1.64 15.92 2.14
C LEU A 90 -1.59 17.38 1.67
N GLY A 91 -2.15 17.64 0.49
CA GLY A 91 -2.32 18.98 -0.07
C GLY A 91 -3.79 19.39 -0.11
N PHE A 92 -4.11 20.61 0.34
CA PHE A 92 -5.45 21.19 0.23
C PHE A 92 -5.42 22.72 0.23
N VAL A 93 -6.50 23.34 -0.25
CA VAL A 93 -6.72 24.78 -0.11
C VAL A 93 -7.28 25.05 1.28
N HIS A 94 -6.56 25.84 2.06
CA HIS A 94 -6.96 26.13 3.44
C HIS A 94 -8.26 26.95 3.46
N PRO A 95 -9.29 26.52 4.22
CA PRO A 95 -10.64 27.10 4.10
C PRO A 95 -10.72 28.56 4.56
N ALA A 96 -9.85 29.00 5.45
CA ALA A 96 -9.87 30.38 5.95
C ALA A 96 -8.96 31.34 5.17
N SER A 97 -7.83 30.85 4.64
CA SER A 97 -6.85 31.71 3.94
C SER A 97 -6.90 31.59 2.42
N ASN A 98 -7.63 30.60 1.89
CA ASN A 98 -7.72 30.28 0.46
C ASN A 98 -6.35 30.04 -0.22
N GLN A 99 -5.34 29.70 0.57
CA GLN A 99 -3.99 29.39 0.10
C GLN A 99 -3.82 27.89 0.01
N TYR A 100 -3.10 27.43 -1.02
CA TYR A 100 -2.66 26.05 -1.11
C TYR A 100 -1.65 25.75 0.00
N MET A 101 -1.90 24.70 0.77
CA MET A 101 -1.00 24.20 1.81
C MET A 101 -0.73 22.73 1.57
N GLU A 102 0.50 22.33 1.85
CA GLU A 102 0.95 20.94 1.72
C GLU A 102 1.66 20.50 3.00
N PHE A 103 1.32 19.31 3.47
CA PHE A 103 1.86 18.71 4.66
C PHE A 103 2.47 17.37 4.31
N GLU A 104 3.71 17.14 4.76
CA GLU A 104 4.40 15.88 4.57
C GLU A 104 4.54 15.13 5.90
N SER A 105 4.54 13.79 5.82
CA SER A 105 4.78 12.91 6.96
C SER A 105 5.83 11.88 6.59
N ALA A 106 6.90 11.85 7.38
CA ALA A 106 7.98 10.89 7.22
C ALA A 106 7.47 9.44 7.26
N LEU A 107 8.16 8.55 6.55
CA LEU A 107 7.79 7.15 6.51
C LEU A 107 7.92 6.52 7.90
N PRO A 108 6.89 5.83 8.42
CA PRO A 108 6.97 5.19 9.72
C PRO A 108 8.05 4.10 9.79
N GLN A 109 8.60 3.89 11.00
CA GLN A 109 9.73 2.96 11.20
C GLN A 109 9.42 1.52 10.77
N ASP A 110 8.19 1.05 10.95
CA ASP A 110 7.77 -0.29 10.53
C ASP A 110 7.86 -0.47 9.00
N MET A 111 7.46 0.55 8.24
CA MET A 111 7.57 0.56 6.79
C MET A 111 9.01 0.70 6.32
N MET A 112 9.82 1.57 6.96
CA MET A 112 11.25 1.67 6.64
C MET A 112 11.97 0.34 6.83
N ASN A 113 11.74 -0.33 7.97
CA ASN A 113 12.32 -1.64 8.26
C ASN A 113 11.86 -2.70 7.24
N THR A 114 10.58 -2.66 6.83
CA THR A 114 10.04 -3.57 5.82
C THR A 114 10.72 -3.37 4.46
N LEU A 115 10.94 -2.13 4.03
CA LEU A 115 11.65 -1.83 2.78
C LEU A 115 13.10 -2.30 2.82
N GLN A 116 13.80 -2.07 3.93
CA GLN A 116 15.16 -2.55 4.10
C GLN A 116 15.23 -4.08 4.05
N ALA A 117 14.27 -4.75 4.69
CA ALA A 117 14.15 -6.21 4.69
C ALA A 117 13.90 -6.76 3.27
N LEU A 118 13.07 -6.09 2.46
CA LEU A 118 12.84 -6.45 1.05
C LEU A 118 14.12 -6.31 0.21
N LYS A 119 14.87 -5.21 0.38
CA LYS A 119 16.16 -4.99 -0.31
C LYS A 119 17.19 -6.07 0.04
N GLN A 120 17.27 -6.46 1.31
CA GLN A 120 18.16 -7.55 1.74
C GLN A 120 17.78 -8.90 1.12
N LEU A 121 16.48 -9.17 0.94
CA LEU A 121 16.02 -10.39 0.28
C LEU A 121 16.40 -10.45 -1.20
N GLU A 122 16.46 -9.29 -1.88
CA GLU A 122 16.93 -9.24 -3.28
C GLU A 122 18.43 -9.54 -3.41
N LEU A 123 19.24 -8.98 -2.52
CA LEU A 123 20.70 -9.20 -2.53
C LEU A 123 21.05 -10.67 -2.28
N LYS A 124 20.29 -11.38 -1.44
CA LYS A 124 20.50 -12.81 -1.16
C LYS A 124 20.07 -13.74 -2.29
N ARG A 125 19.37 -13.21 -3.32
CA ARG A 125 18.90 -13.96 -4.49
C ARG A 125 19.72 -13.70 -5.75
N SER A 126 20.68 -12.77 -5.70
CA SER A 126 21.69 -12.54 -6.75
C SER A 126 22.91 -13.41 -6.49
#